data_AF-A0A382T5X4-F1
#
_entry.id   AF-A0A382T5X4-F1
#
_cell.length_a   1.000
_cell.length_b   1.000
_cell.length_c   1.000
_cell.angle_alpha   90.00
_cell.angle_beta   90.00
_cell.angle_gamma   90.00
#
_symmetry.space_group_name_H-M   'P 1'
#
loop_
_entity.id
_entity.type
_entity.pdbx_description
1 polymer ?
#
loop_
_entity_poly.entity_id
_entity_poly.type
_entity_poly.pdbx_seq_one_letter_code
_entity_poly.pdbx_strand_id
1 'polypeptide(L)' 'MTTTETLHAVPESRWTTEEAWVGTRRPVLEAHALPADCYSGEAFFAEEQERVFATSWVCVGLHDELDAPG' A
#
# COMPACT_ATOMS: atom_id res chain seq x y z
N MET A 1 -18.46 29.89 17.52
CA MET A 1 -17.17 29.26 17.86
C MET A 1 -16.73 28.49 16.64
N THR A 2 -15.71 28.98 15.92
CA THR A 2 -15.24 28.35 14.68
C THR A 2 -14.03 27.49 15.05
N THR A 3 -14.22 26.17 15.07
CA THR A 3 -13.13 25.20 15.28
C THR A 3 -12.20 25.27 14.07
N THR A 4 -10.96 25.67 14.29
CA THR A 4 -9.91 25.60 13.27
C THR A 4 -9.45 24.15 13.18
N GLU A 5 -9.87 23.47 12.12
CA GLU A 5 -9.41 22.12 11.79
C GLU A 5 -7.94 22.21 11.39
N THR A 6 -7.06 21.67 12.24
CA THR A 6 -5.63 21.64 11.97
C THR A 6 -5.35 20.50 11.00
N LEU A 7 -4.96 20.84 9.76
CA LEU A 7 -4.47 19.87 8.79
C LEU A 7 -3.17 19.27 9.31
N HIS A 8 -3.24 18.05 9.83
CA HIS A 8 -2.05 17.29 10.22
C HIS A 8 -1.38 16.75 8.97
N ALA A 9 -0.14 17.16 8.70
CA ALA A 9 0.67 16.49 7.70
C ALA A 9 0.88 15.04 8.15
N VAL A 10 0.51 14.07 7.30
CA VAL A 10 0.85 12.67 7.52
C VAL A 10 2.39 12.59 7.51
N PRO A 11 3.03 12.11 8.59
CA PRO A 11 4.48 11.99 8.61
C PRO A 11 4.94 11.17 7.40
N GLU A 12 6.00 11.65 6.74
CA GLU A 12 6.54 11.00 5.55
C GLU A 12 7.04 9.61 5.94
N SER A 13 6.41 8.59 5.36
CA SER A 13 6.81 7.21 5.60
C SER A 13 8.05 6.87 4.79
N ARG A 14 8.98 6.12 5.40
CA ARG A 14 10.15 5.56 4.69
C ARG A 14 9.76 4.74 3.47
N TRP A 15 8.56 4.16 3.46
CA TRP A 15 8.06 3.32 2.36
C TRP A 15 7.66 4.13 1.14
N THR A 16 7.57 5.46 1.27
CA THR A 16 7.26 6.37 0.15
C THR A 16 8.52 6.95 -0.51
N THR A 17 9.71 6.61 -0.02
CA THR A 17 10.98 7.10 -0.58
C THR A 17 11.61 6.10 -1.55
N GLU A 18 12.41 6.58 -2.51
CA GLU A 18 13.02 5.69 -3.53
C GLU A 18 14.06 4.75 -2.92
N GLU A 19 14.72 5.17 -1.85
CA GLU A 19 15.73 4.38 -1.15
C GLU A 19 15.18 3.03 -0.66
N ALA A 20 13.90 2.98 -0.30
CA ALA A 20 13.26 1.74 0.14
C ALA A 20 13.09 0.70 -0.99
N TRP A 21 13.05 1.14 -2.26
CA TRP A 21 12.69 0.29 -3.41
C TRP A 21 13.81 0.10 -4.42
N VAL A 22 14.88 0.90 -4.36
CA VAL A 22 15.97 0.86 -5.36
C VAL A 22 16.58 -0.54 -5.54
N GLY A 23 16.62 -1.36 -4.48
CA GLY A 23 17.13 -2.73 -4.54
C GLY A 23 16.20 -3.71 -5.28
N THR A 24 14.89 -3.44 -5.32
CA THR A 24 13.88 -4.36 -5.88
C THR A 24 13.68 -4.15 -7.39
N ARG A 25 14.09 -2.97 -7.90
CA ARG A 25 13.89 -2.54 -9.30
C ARG A 25 15.12 -2.68 -10.20
N ARG A 26 16.20 -3.29 -9.70
CA ARG A 26 17.42 -3.58 -10.47
C ARG A 26 17.16 -4.64 -11.55
N PRO A 27 18.07 -4.83 -12.52
CA PRO A 27 18.01 -5.98 -13.43
C PRO A 27 17.83 -7.30 -12.67
N VAL A 28 17.10 -8.25 -13.25
CA VAL A 28 16.61 -9.45 -12.55
C VAL A 28 17.70 -10.25 -11.81
N LEU A 29 18.94 -10.25 -12.31
CA LEU A 29 20.06 -10.97 -11.69
C LEU A 29 20.70 -10.22 -10.50
N GLU A 30 20.37 -8.94 -10.33
CA GLU A 30 20.89 -8.03 -9.31
C GLU A 30 19.80 -7.50 -8.37
N ALA A 31 18.54 -7.84 -8.64
CA ALA A 31 17.40 -7.45 -7.83
C ALA A 31 17.36 -8.23 -6.52
N HIS A 32 16.91 -7.55 -5.47
CA HIS A 32 16.66 -8.14 -4.17
C HIS A 32 15.16 -8.20 -3.89
N ALA A 33 14.75 -9.15 -3.05
CA ALA A 33 13.40 -9.19 -2.52
C ALA A 33 13.09 -7.92 -1.68
N LEU A 34 11.82 -7.75 -1.31
CA LEU A 34 11.43 -6.67 -0.41
C LEU A 34 12.16 -6.78 0.94
N PRO A 35 12.39 -5.67 1.65
CA PRO A 35 12.83 -5.70 3.04
C PRO A 35 11.94 -6.63 3.88
N ALA A 36 12.54 -7.38 4.81
CA ALA A 36 11.82 -8.38 5.61
C ALA A 36 10.60 -7.78 6.36
N ASP A 37 10.72 -6.54 6.82
CA ASP A 37 9.64 -5.83 7.52
C ASP A 37 8.38 -5.66 6.67
N CYS A 38 8.46 -5.70 5.34
CA CYS A 38 7.29 -5.64 4.47
C CYS A 38 6.37 -6.86 4.63
N TYR A 39 6.89 -7.98 5.14
CA TYR A 39 6.13 -9.21 5.31
C TYR A 39 5.55 -9.40 6.71
N SER A 40 6.09 -8.72 7.72
CA SER A 40 5.72 -8.94 9.12
C SER A 40 5.41 -7.67 9.91
N GLY A 41 5.71 -6.49 9.37
CA GLY A 41 5.58 -5.22 10.07
C GLY A 41 4.17 -4.63 9.97
N GLU A 42 3.52 -4.42 11.12
CA GLU A 42 2.18 -3.81 11.18
C GLU A 42 2.15 -2.40 10.56
N ALA A 43 3.22 -1.62 10.74
CA ALA A 43 3.29 -0.27 10.17
C ALA A 43 3.26 -0.29 8.63
N PHE A 44 3.99 -1.22 8.00
CA PHE A 44 3.94 -1.37 6.54
C PHE A 44 2.57 -1.86 6.08
N PHE A 45 2.00 -2.84 6.78
CA PHE A 45 0.68 -3.38 6.48
C PHE A 45 -0.44 -2.33 6.55
N ALA A 46 -0.43 -1.45 7.55
CA ALA A 46 -1.39 -0.35 7.68
C ALA A 46 -1.28 0.62 6.50
N GLU A 47 -0.05 1.00 6.12
CA GLU A 47 0.17 1.91 5.00
C GLU A 47 -0.18 1.28 3.64
N GLU A 48 0.09 -0.01 3.43
CA GLU A 48 -0.26 -0.72 2.21
C GLU A 48 -1.78 -0.78 2.03
N GLN A 49 -2.53 -1.02 3.10
CA GLN A 49 -4.00 -0.96 3.08
C GLN A 49 -4.49 0.42 2.66
N GLU A 50 -3.99 1.49 3.27
CA GLU A 50 -4.43 2.87 2.99
C GLU A 50 -4.04 3.36 1.59
N ARG A 51 -2.85 3.02 1.13
CA ARG A 51 -2.27 3.64 -0.08
C ARG A 51 -2.44 2.79 -1.33
N VAL A 52 -2.42 1.46 -1.20
CA VAL A 52 -2.52 0.54 -2.34
C VAL A 52 -3.93 -0.01 -2.42
N PHE A 53 -4.39 -0.74 -1.39
CA PHE A 53 -5.66 -1.46 -1.47
C PHE A 53 -6.88 -0.54 -1.45
N ALA A 54 -6.86 0.55 -0.68
CA ALA A 54 -7.96 1.50 -0.62
C ALA A 54 -8.07 2.40 -1.86
N THR A 55 -7.05 2.45 -2.71
CA THR A 55 -7.00 3.33 -3.89
C THR A 55 -7.00 2.57 -5.22
N SER A 56 -6.79 1.26 -5.18
CA SER A 56 -6.69 0.40 -6.36
C SER A 56 -7.95 -0.44 -6.57
N TRP A 57 -8.14 -0.90 -7.81
CA TRP A 57 -9.18 -1.89 -8.11
C TRP A 57 -8.77 -3.27 -7.59
N VAL A 58 -9.54 -3.81 -6.65
CA VAL A 58 -9.39 -5.17 -6.13
C VAL A 58 -10.43 -6.05 -6.80
N CYS A 59 -9.98 -7.10 -7.49
CA CYS A 59 -10.88 -8.12 -8.02
C CYS A 59 -11.51 -8.90 -6.86
N VAL A 60 -12.84 -8.90 -6.79
CA VAL A 60 -13.60 -9.58 -5.71
C VAL A 60 -14.28 -10.87 -6.15
N GLY A 61 -14.26 -11.18 -7.45
CA GLY A 61 -14.93 -12.34 -8.00
C GLY A 61 -15.07 -12.29 -9.52
N LEU A 62 -15.68 -13.35 -10.06
CA LEU A 62 -16.09 -13.46 -11.46
C LEU A 62 -17.58 -13.15 -11.59
N HIS A 63 -17.99 -12.77 -12.80
CA HIS A 63 -19.40 -12.49 -13.08
C HIS A 63 -20.31 -13.70 -12.78
N ASP A 64 -19.85 -14.90 -13.12
CA ASP A 64 -20.59 -16.17 -12.97
C ASP A 64 -20.77 -16.59 -11.50
N GLU A 65 -20.26 -15.83 -10.53
CA GLU A 65 -20.55 -16.04 -9.11
C GLU A 65 -21.83 -15.29 -8.66
N LEU A 66 -22.41 -14.46 -9.54
CA LEU A 66 -23.61 -13.64 -9.30
C LEU A 66 -24.74 -14.03 -10.28
N ASP A 67 -25.38 -15.18 -10.04
CA ASP A 67 -26.37 -15.78 -10.94
C ASP A 67 -27.74 -15.09 -10.93
N ALA A 68 -28.01 -14.28 -9.91
CA ALA A 68 -29.26 -13.55 -9.76
C ALA A 68 -29.03 -12.20 -9.07
N PRO A 69 -29.92 -11.21 -9.26
CA PRO A 69 -29.89 -9.98 -8.48
C PRO A 69 -30.17 -10.25 -7.00
N GLY A 70 -29.40 -9.58 -6.13
CA GLY A 70 -29.55 -9.65 -4.67
C GLY A 70 -28.79 -10.81 -4.04
#